data_AF-A0A939HSF5-F1
#
_entry.id   AF-A0A939HSF5-F1
#
_cell.length_a   1.000
_cell.length_b   1.000
_cell.length_c   1.000
_cell.angle_alpha   90.00
_cell.angle_beta   90.00
_cell.angle_gamma   90.00
#
_symmetry.space_group_name_H-M   'P 1'
#
loop_
_entity.id
_entity.type
_entity.pdbx_description
1 polymer ?
#
loop_
_entity_poly.entity_id
_entity_poly.type
_entity_poly.pdbx_seq_one_letter_code
_entity_poly.pdbx_strand_id
1 'polypeptide(L)' 'MQWLATQEAAVDIARKPTDLPFSDSDFLKAVQSLNKRCLIAKVTDNKASRFTLQSAIEEYVKNQSHSYQV' A
#
# COMPACT_ATOMS: atom_id res chain seq x y z
N MET A 1 -5.75 3.46 1.03
CA MET A 1 -4.59 3.08 0.19
C MET A 1 -3.58 4.20 0.01
N GLN A 2 -3.96 5.48 0.16
CA GLN A 2 -3.00 6.59 0.21
C GLN A 2 -1.91 6.39 1.26
N TRP A 3 -2.24 5.77 2.41
CA TRP A 3 -1.25 5.34 3.40
C TRP A 3 -0.10 4.52 2.80
N LEU A 4 -0.36 3.53 1.94
CA LEU A 4 0.72 2.71 1.37
C LEU A 4 1.63 3.55 0.46
N ALA A 5 1.10 4.61 -0.16
CA ALA A 5 1.81 5.54 -1.03
C ALA A 5 2.65 6.58 -0.32
N THR A 6 2.42 6.77 0.97
CA THR A 6 3.24 7.66 1.81
C THR A 6 4.40 6.94 2.48
N GLN A 7 4.51 5.61 2.34
CA GLN A 7 5.57 4.83 2.95
C GLN A 7 6.80 4.81 2.04
N GLU A 8 7.93 5.32 2.53
CA GLU A 8 9.21 5.24 1.82
C GLU A 8 9.81 3.82 1.80
N ALA A 9 9.38 2.97 2.73
CA ALA A 9 9.87 1.61 2.90
C ALA A 9 8.73 0.58 2.85
N ALA A 10 9.09 -0.66 2.49
CA ALA A 10 8.14 -1.77 2.49
C ALA A 10 7.56 -1.98 3.90
N VAL A 11 6.24 -2.00 3.99
CA VAL A 11 5.51 -2.06 5.26
C VAL A 11 5.02 -3.46 5.58
N ASP A 12 5.05 -3.78 6.86
CA ASP A 12 4.42 -4.99 7.40
C ASP A 12 2.91 -4.77 7.51
N ILE A 13 2.13 -5.55 6.77
CA ILE A 13 0.66 -5.49 6.79
C ILE A 13 0.05 -5.99 8.10
N ALA A 14 0.82 -6.70 8.94
CA ALA A 14 0.39 -7.01 10.31
C ALA A 14 0.27 -5.75 11.18
N ARG A 15 0.92 -4.64 10.78
CA ARG A 15 0.85 -3.33 11.44
C ARG A 15 -0.15 -2.43 10.72
N LYS A 16 -1.40 -2.88 10.62
CA LYS A 16 -2.49 -2.09 10.03
C LYS A 16 -2.60 -0.74 10.77
N PRO A 17 -2.71 0.39 10.05
CA PRO A 17 -2.93 1.69 10.66
C PRO A 17 -4.30 1.78 11.35
N THR A 18 -4.33 2.40 12.53
CA THR A 18 -5.53 2.52 13.38
C THR A 18 -6.53 3.54 12.83
N ASP A 19 -6.08 4.44 11.97
CA ASP A 19 -6.84 5.50 11.30
C ASP A 19 -7.63 5.02 10.08
N LEU A 20 -7.43 3.77 9.64
CA LEU A 20 -8.19 3.21 8.52
C LEU A 20 -9.59 2.75 8.97
N PRO A 21 -10.68 3.24 8.35
CA PRO A 21 -12.06 2.93 8.74
C PRO A 21 -12.53 1.53 8.27
N PHE A 22 -11.61 0.59 8.07
CA PHE A 22 -11.91 -0.75 7.55
C PHE A 22 -11.81 -1.80 8.66
N SER A 23 -12.55 -2.91 8.54
CA SER A 23 -12.27 -4.10 9.36
C SER A 23 -10.91 -4.71 8.99
N ASP A 24 -10.35 -5.59 9.82
CA ASP A 24 -9.09 -6.28 9.49
C ASP A 24 -9.28 -7.19 8.27
N SER A 25 -10.45 -7.82 8.14
CA SER A 25 -10.79 -8.66 6.99
C SER A 25 -10.84 -7.88 5.69
N ASP A 26 -11.42 -6.69 5.69
CA ASP A 26 -11.55 -5.86 4.50
C ASP A 26 -10.20 -5.26 4.11
N PHE A 27 -9.38 -4.91 5.10
CA PHE A 27 -8.00 -4.51 4.88
C PHE A 27 -7.20 -5.61 4.17
N LEU A 28 -7.27 -6.86 4.67
CA LEU A 28 -6.56 -7.99 4.05
C LEU A 28 -7.08 -8.29 2.63
N LYS A 29 -8.39 -8.22 2.40
CA LYS A 29 -8.97 -8.37 1.05
C LYS A 29 -8.46 -7.28 0.10
N ALA A 30 -8.35 -6.04 0.56
CA ALA A 30 -7.82 -4.94 -0.25
C ALA A 30 -6.35 -5.19 -0.62
N VAL A 31 -5.50 -5.55 0.35
CA VAL A 31 -4.09 -5.89 0.11
C VAL A 31 -3.96 -7.05 -0.89
N GLN A 32 -4.75 -8.12 -0.71
CA GLN A 32 -4.74 -9.27 -1.64
C GLN A 32 -5.17 -8.87 -3.06
N SER A 33 -6.22 -8.05 -3.18
CA SER A 33 -6.72 -7.56 -4.48
C SER A 33 -5.64 -6.76 -5.22
N LEU A 34 -4.94 -5.88 -4.51
CA LEU A 34 -3.85 -5.08 -5.07
C LEU A 34 -2.66 -5.93 -5.49
N ASN A 35 -2.30 -6.93 -4.67
CA ASN A 35 -1.22 -7.86 -5.00
C ASN A 35 -1.55 -8.67 -6.26
N LYS A 36 -2.79 -9.18 -6.38
CA LYS A 36 -3.26 -9.90 -7.58
C LYS A 36 -3.23 -9.06 -8.86
N ARG A 37 -3.36 -7.73 -8.73
CA ARG A 37 -3.30 -6.78 -9.85
C ARG A 37 -1.90 -6.23 -10.09
N CYS A 38 -0.89 -6.76 -9.39
CA CYS A 38 0.49 -6.27 -9.47
C CYS A 38 0.62 -4.77 -9.16
N LEU A 39 -0.24 -4.23 -8.29
CA LEU A 39 -0.16 -2.81 -7.89
C LEU A 39 0.79 -2.60 -6.71
N ILE A 40 1.01 -3.65 -5.93
CA ILE A 40 1.95 -3.69 -4.81
C ILE A 40 2.90 -4.86 -5.02
N ALA A 41 4.14 -4.71 -4.58
CA ALA A 41 5.15 -5.74 -4.57
C ALA A 41 5.31 -6.31 -3.15
N LYS A 42 5.36 -7.64 -3.04
CA LYS A 42 5.71 -8.32 -1.80
C LYS A 42 7.23 -8.44 -1.71
N VAL A 43 7.81 -7.79 -0.71
CA VAL A 43 9.23 -7.91 -0.35
C VAL A 43 9.33 -8.92 0.78
N THR A 44 9.93 -10.08 0.50
CA THR A 44 10.13 -11.12 1.52
C THR A 44 11.48 -10.89 2.18
N ASP A 45 11.47 -10.36 3.39
CA ASP A 45 12.67 -10.21 4.22
C ASP A 45 12.41 -10.88 5.58
N ASN A 46 13.24 -11.87 5.91
CA ASN A 46 13.32 -12.50 7.24
C ASN A 46 11.98 -12.73 7.96
N LYS A 47 11.13 -13.60 7.38
CA LYS A 47 9.87 -14.13 7.95
C LYS A 47 8.66 -13.17 7.96
N ALA A 48 8.83 -11.88 7.70
CA ALA A 48 7.71 -10.94 7.56
C ALA A 48 7.39 -10.70 6.07
N SER A 49 6.10 -10.74 5.72
CA SER A 49 5.64 -10.34 4.39
C SER A 49 5.50 -8.82 4.37
N ARG A 50 6.52 -8.12 3.86
CA ARG A 50 6.44 -6.67 3.68
C ARG A 50 5.91 -6.34 2.29
N PHE A 51 5.24 -5.21 2.17
CA PHE A 51 4.62 -4.76 0.92
C PHE A 51 5.02 -3.33 0.61
N THR A 52 5.33 -3.07 -0.65
CA THR A 52 5.60 -1.72 -1.17
C THR A 52 4.76 -1.48 -2.42
N LEU A 53 4.58 -0.24 -2.84
CA LEU A 53 4.02 0.05 -4.15
C LEU A 53 5.01 -0.28 -5.25
N GLN A 54 4.49 -0.62 -6.42
CA GLN A 54 5.31 -0.58 -7.62
C GLN A 54 5.61 0.88 -7.99
N SER A 55 6.81 1.14 -8.49
CA SER A 55 7.30 2.49 -8.80
C SER A 55 6.35 3.29 -9.71
N ALA A 56 5.77 2.65 -10.74
CA ALA A 56 4.82 3.30 -11.63
C ALA A 56 3.51 3.72 -10.91
N ILE A 57 3.06 2.93 -9.94
CA ILE A 57 1.86 3.25 -9.16
C ILE A 57 2.16 4.32 -8.11
N GLU A 58 3.35 4.26 -7.49
CA GLU A 58 3.83 5.30 -6.59
C GLU A 58 3.88 6.67 -7.29
N GLU A 59 4.47 6.72 -8.49
CA GLU A 59 4.53 7.94 -9.31
C GLU A 59 3.13 8.42 -9.72
N TYR A 60 2.24 7.51 -10.13
CA TYR A 60 0.84 7.84 -10.42
C TYR A 60 0.15 8.50 -9.21
N VAL A 61 0.28 7.93 -8.00
CA VAL A 61 -0.36 8.49 -6.80
C VAL A 61 0.23 9.85 -6.43
N LYS A 62 1.55 10.05 -6.59
CA LYS A 62 2.20 11.34 -6.38
C LYS A 62 1.68 12.41 -7.34
N ASN A 63 1.51 12.06 -8.61
CA ASN A 63 0.99 12.96 -9.63
C ASN A 63 -0.49 13.30 -9.42
N GLN A 64 -1.30 12.33 -8.96
CA GLN A 64 -2.71 12.57 -8.59
C GLN A 64 -2.83 13.47 -7.36
N SER A 65 -1.92 13.36 -6.39
CA SER A 65 -1.91 14.21 -5.20
C SER A 65 -1.52 15.67 -5.54
N HIS A 66 -0.71 15.89 -6.57
CA HIS A 66 -0.39 17.22 -7.10
C HIS A 66 -1.52 17.87 -7.90
N SER A 67 -2.47 17.08 -8.43
CA SER A 67 -3.57 17.61 -9.25
C SER A 67 -4.69 18.28 -8.45
N TYR A 68 -4.64 18.22 -7.11
CA TYR A 68 -5.60 18.87 -6.21
C TYR A 68 -5.08 20.20 -5.62
N GLN A 69 -4.10 20.84 -6.27
CA GLN A 69 -3.59 22.17 -5.90
C GLN A 69 -3.86 23.26 -6.95
N VAL A 70 -4.91 23.14 -7.77
CA VAL A 70 -5.36 24.20 -8.70
C VAL A 70 -6.79 24.61 -8.38
#